data_AF-A0A6A4GI10-F1
#
_entry.id   AF-A0A6A4GI10-F1
#
_cell.length_a   1.000
_cell.length_b   1.000
_cell.length_c   1.000
_cell.angle_alpha   90.00
_cell.angle_beta   90.00
_cell.angle_gamma   90.00
#
_symmetry.space_group_name_H-M   'P 1'
#
loop_
_entity.id
_entity.type
_entity.pdbx_description
1 polymer ?
#
loop_
_entity_poly.entity_id
_entity_poly.type
_entity_poly.pdbx_seq_one_letter_code
_entity_poly.pdbx_strand_id
1 'polypeptide(L)'
;LAFKPTLPTLGAKTKKSSAEWLRRQSQDPFVKQRASILVAATSLSFRSRSAFKLLEIHEKYDGFLTKPDVRVVVDLGAAPGGWSQVARKVVDDVDDSEFDYTSSSPVKIIAVDRLAMDPIPGVHTLKADFLHPQTESLIGALIRGSNYKLTLSSGPPKADVILSDIAPNLTGHPAVDSEANFLIAQAVMHFTRQYLRTAEEIGRGRGGVLVLKHFAHPTMDTFRRDVLERYFRDVIYTKPKASRQESGEGYFLCRGY
;
A
#
# COMPACT_ATOMS: atom_id res chain seq x y z
N LEU A 1 15.81 8.78 16.48
CA LEU A 1 16.97 8.25 15.72
C LEU A 1 16.54 8.07 14.26
N ALA A 2 17.23 8.70 13.31
CA ALA A 2 16.93 8.54 11.89
C ALA A 2 17.17 7.08 11.46
N PHE A 3 16.23 6.51 10.68
CA PHE A 3 16.38 5.19 10.08
C PHE A 3 17.66 5.15 9.25
N LYS A 4 18.60 4.26 9.58
CA LYS A 4 19.78 4.01 8.77
C LYS A 4 19.51 2.80 7.89
N PRO A 5 19.46 2.92 6.56
CA PRO A 5 19.26 1.77 5.69
C PRO A 5 20.41 0.78 5.87
N THR A 6 20.12 -0.39 6.43
CA THR A 6 21.10 -1.47 6.56
C THR A 6 21.34 -2.08 5.19
N LEU A 7 22.55 -1.92 4.65
CA LEU A 7 22.99 -2.74 3.52
C LEU A 7 23.09 -4.19 4.00
N PRO A 8 22.60 -5.16 3.23
CA PRO A 8 22.76 -6.55 3.60
C PRO A 8 24.25 -6.92 3.54
N THR A 9 24.88 -7.19 4.68
CA THR A 9 26.29 -7.61 4.77
C THR A 9 26.40 -9.13 4.92
N LEU A 10 27.40 -9.72 4.27
CA LEU A 10 27.71 -11.15 4.39
C LEU A 10 28.36 -11.41 5.76
N GLY A 11 27.68 -12.15 6.63
CA GLY A 11 28.27 -12.76 7.82
C GLY A 11 28.87 -14.12 7.49
N ALA A 12 29.94 -14.52 8.18
CA ALA A 12 30.76 -15.71 7.90
C ALA A 12 30.05 -17.09 7.98
N LYS A 13 28.72 -17.15 8.21
CA LYS A 13 27.93 -18.39 8.28
C LYS A 13 26.50 -18.25 7.73
N THR A 14 26.32 -17.70 6.53
CA THR A 14 24.99 -17.63 5.87
C THR A 14 24.68 -18.89 5.05
N LYS A 15 23.48 -19.48 5.23
CA LYS A 15 22.95 -20.59 4.41
C LYS A 15 22.97 -20.22 2.92
N LYS A 16 23.19 -21.17 2.00
CA LYS A 16 23.32 -20.93 0.54
C LYS A 16 22.21 -20.05 -0.05
N SER A 17 20.94 -20.27 0.35
CA SER A 17 19.79 -19.46 -0.09
C SER A 17 19.82 -18.01 0.41
N SER A 18 20.35 -17.78 1.62
CA SER A 18 20.56 -16.45 2.19
C SER A 18 21.72 -15.72 1.50
N ALA A 19 22.81 -16.42 1.16
CA ALA A 19 23.93 -15.86 0.41
C ALA A 19 23.53 -15.47 -1.04
N GLU A 20 22.73 -16.28 -1.72
CA GLU A 20 22.18 -15.95 -3.03
C GLU A 20 21.19 -14.78 -2.98
N TRP A 21 20.33 -14.75 -1.95
CA TRP A 21 19.45 -13.60 -1.71
C TRP A 21 20.27 -12.32 -1.51
N LEU A 22 21.31 -12.33 -0.66
CA LEU A 22 22.18 -11.18 -0.40
C LEU A 22 22.94 -10.73 -1.67
N ARG A 23 23.47 -11.66 -2.46
CA ARG A 23 24.15 -11.37 -3.73
C ARG A 23 23.21 -10.75 -4.76
N ARG A 24 21.96 -11.23 -4.82
CA ARG A 24 20.92 -10.66 -5.70
C ARG A 24 20.52 -9.26 -5.24
N GLN A 25 20.47 -9.02 -3.92
CA GLN A 25 20.17 -7.69 -3.37
C GLN A 25 21.25 -6.66 -3.74
N SER A 26 22.53 -7.01 -3.64
CA SER A 26 23.63 -6.07 -3.92
C SER A 26 23.76 -5.71 -5.41
N GLN A 27 23.22 -6.55 -6.31
CA GLN A 27 23.27 -6.32 -7.76
C GLN A 27 22.03 -5.61 -8.33
N ASP A 28 20.95 -5.47 -7.55
CA ASP A 28 19.68 -4.90 -7.99
C ASP A 28 19.77 -3.36 -8.21
N PRO A 29 19.45 -2.84 -9.42
CA PRO A 29 19.48 -1.41 -9.73
C PRO A 29 18.63 -0.55 -8.80
N PHE A 30 17.52 -1.05 -8.26
CA PHE A 30 16.66 -0.32 -7.32
C PHE A 30 17.21 -0.33 -5.89
N VAL A 31 18.02 -1.33 -5.51
CA VAL A 31 18.84 -1.27 -4.28
C VAL A 31 19.94 -0.20 -4.44
N LYS A 32 20.52 -0.09 -5.64
CA LYS A 32 21.45 0.99 -5.96
C LYS A 32 20.76 2.35 -6.09
N GLN A 33 19.50 2.40 -6.54
CA GLN A 33 18.71 3.63 -6.63
C GLN A 33 18.31 4.15 -5.25
N ARG A 34 18.09 3.28 -4.25
CA ARG A 34 18.04 3.68 -2.82
C ARG A 34 19.32 4.40 -2.36
N ALA A 35 20.44 4.17 -3.04
CA ALA A 35 21.74 4.78 -2.78
C ALA A 35 22.18 5.77 -3.88
N SER A 36 21.34 6.08 -4.89
CA SER A 36 21.75 6.89 -6.05
C SER A 36 21.45 8.38 -5.86
N ILE A 37 22.07 9.20 -6.71
CA ILE A 37 22.14 10.66 -6.62
C ILE A 37 20.74 11.33 -6.58
N LEU A 38 19.69 10.75 -7.20
CA LEU A 38 18.32 11.27 -7.11
C LEU A 38 17.70 11.13 -5.70
N VAL A 39 18.09 10.10 -4.97
CA VAL A 39 17.73 9.92 -3.54
C VAL A 39 18.58 10.84 -2.64
N ALA A 40 19.82 11.14 -3.04
CA ALA A 40 20.66 12.13 -2.36
C ALA A 40 20.14 13.58 -2.55
N ALA A 41 19.62 13.91 -3.73
CA ALA A 41 19.03 15.22 -4.03
C ALA A 41 17.71 15.49 -3.28
N THR A 42 16.99 14.43 -2.88
CA THR A 42 15.74 14.51 -2.10
C THR A 42 15.90 14.18 -0.60
N SER A 43 17.13 13.93 -0.14
CA SER A 43 17.49 13.64 1.26
C SER A 43 16.75 12.46 1.93
N LEU A 44 16.09 11.56 1.18
CA LEU A 44 15.18 10.55 1.76
C LEU A 44 15.46 9.14 1.26
N SER A 45 16.10 8.32 2.10
CA SER A 45 16.20 6.88 1.87
C SER A 45 14.88 6.18 2.26
N PHE A 46 14.17 5.60 1.30
CA PHE A 46 13.01 4.73 1.60
C PHE A 46 13.44 3.41 2.27
N ARG A 47 12.62 2.94 3.22
CA ARG A 47 12.87 1.74 4.03
C ARG A 47 12.83 0.45 3.21
N SER A 48 12.06 0.42 2.13
CA SER A 48 11.95 -0.74 1.24
C SER A 48 12.08 -0.33 -0.23
N ARG A 49 12.34 -1.31 -1.09
CA ARG A 49 12.21 -1.15 -2.55
C ARG A 49 10.75 -1.10 -3.00
N SER A 50 9.83 -1.70 -2.23
CA SER A 50 8.41 -1.64 -2.59
C SER A 50 7.88 -0.22 -2.59
N ALA A 51 8.48 0.72 -1.83
CA ALA A 51 8.18 2.15 -1.90
C ALA A 51 8.15 2.69 -3.34
N PHE A 52 9.16 2.36 -4.17
CA PHE A 52 9.21 2.82 -5.56
C PHE A 52 8.08 2.24 -6.42
N LYS A 53 7.53 1.07 -6.07
CA LYS A 53 6.38 0.49 -6.76
C LYS A 53 5.13 1.35 -6.53
N LEU A 54 4.87 1.74 -5.28
CA LEU A 54 3.72 2.61 -4.97
C LEU A 54 3.90 3.99 -5.61
N LEU A 55 5.09 4.57 -5.51
CA LEU A 55 5.39 5.86 -6.13
C LEU A 55 5.15 5.82 -7.65
N GLU A 56 5.64 4.78 -8.33
CA GLU A 56 5.42 4.59 -9.77
C GLU A 56 3.94 4.42 -10.12
N ILE A 57 3.18 3.64 -9.33
CA ILE A 57 1.72 3.49 -9.54
C ILE A 57 1.02 4.83 -9.30
N HIS A 58 1.38 5.54 -8.24
CA HIS A 58 0.82 6.86 -7.91
C HIS A 58 1.03 7.87 -9.04
N GLU A 59 2.28 8.06 -9.49
CA GLU A 59 2.63 9.00 -10.55
C GLU A 59 2.00 8.62 -11.89
N LYS A 60 2.02 7.32 -12.24
CA LYS A 60 1.49 6.83 -13.52
C LYS A 60 -0.03 7.00 -13.63
N TYR A 61 -0.75 6.95 -12.51
CA TYR A 61 -2.21 6.91 -12.49
C TYR A 61 -2.84 8.11 -11.79
N ASP A 62 -2.43 9.31 -12.20
CA ASP A 62 -3.06 10.60 -11.87
C ASP A 62 -2.99 10.96 -10.38
N GLY A 63 -1.95 10.53 -9.67
CA GLY A 63 -1.68 11.02 -8.32
C GLY A 63 -2.79 10.73 -7.32
N PHE A 64 -3.36 9.52 -7.32
CA PHE A 64 -4.58 9.22 -6.56
C PHE A 64 -4.49 9.42 -5.04
N LEU A 65 -3.29 9.55 -4.46
CA LEU A 65 -3.08 9.85 -3.03
C LEU A 65 -3.14 11.36 -2.73
N THR A 66 -2.89 12.22 -3.72
CA THR A 66 -2.80 13.68 -3.56
C THR A 66 -4.06 14.39 -4.02
N LYS A 67 -5.15 13.64 -4.25
CA LYS A 67 -6.45 14.26 -4.56
C LYS A 67 -6.98 14.99 -3.32
N PRO A 68 -7.58 16.17 -3.47
CA PRO A 68 -7.99 17.02 -2.34
C PRO A 68 -9.06 16.36 -1.44
N ASP A 69 -9.78 15.36 -1.97
CA ASP A 69 -10.75 14.57 -1.20
C ASP A 69 -10.13 13.47 -0.33
N VAL A 70 -8.84 13.14 -0.50
CA VAL A 70 -8.19 12.05 0.25
C VAL A 70 -7.86 12.51 1.65
N ARG A 71 -8.50 11.89 2.65
CA ARG A 71 -8.35 12.22 4.08
C ARG A 71 -7.90 11.04 4.92
N VAL A 72 -8.23 9.82 4.51
CA VAL A 72 -7.86 8.59 5.23
C VAL A 72 -7.26 7.56 4.28
N VAL A 73 -6.04 7.12 4.58
CA VAL A 73 -5.32 6.07 3.84
C VAL A 73 -5.04 4.89 4.77
N VAL A 74 -5.34 3.67 4.31
CA VAL A 74 -5.01 2.42 5.01
C VAL A 74 -3.95 1.66 4.22
N ASP A 75 -2.84 1.30 4.85
CA ASP A 75 -1.73 0.53 4.28
C ASP A 75 -1.66 -0.86 4.93
N LEU A 76 -2.07 -1.89 4.20
CA LEU A 76 -2.13 -3.28 4.64
C LEU A 76 -0.89 -4.04 4.17
N GLY A 77 -0.23 -4.74 5.10
CA GLY A 77 1.07 -5.36 4.82
C GLY A 77 2.20 -4.34 4.77
N ALA A 78 2.14 -3.37 5.70
CA ALA A 78 2.95 -2.16 5.61
C ALA A 78 4.45 -2.38 5.89
N ALA A 79 4.86 -3.42 6.65
CA ALA A 79 6.25 -3.55 7.10
C ALA A 79 7.21 -3.75 5.91
N PRO A 80 8.35 -3.04 5.85
CA PRO A 80 8.98 -2.23 6.91
C PRO A 80 8.56 -0.73 6.92
N GLY A 81 7.50 -0.37 6.20
CA GLY A 81 6.90 0.97 6.16
C GLY A 81 7.16 1.74 4.88
N GLY A 82 7.61 1.09 3.80
CA GLY A 82 7.99 1.79 2.56
C GLY A 82 6.81 2.47 1.87
N TRP A 83 5.65 1.81 1.79
CA TRP A 83 4.43 2.37 1.22
C TRP A 83 3.86 3.48 2.10
N SER A 84 3.81 3.25 3.42
CA SER A 84 3.47 4.28 4.41
C SER A 84 4.34 5.54 4.32
N GLN A 85 5.66 5.40 4.09
CA GLN A 85 6.55 6.55 3.88
C GLN A 85 6.21 7.33 2.62
N VAL A 86 5.93 6.63 1.51
CA VAL A 86 5.51 7.27 0.26
C VAL A 86 4.19 7.98 0.47
N ALA A 87 3.20 7.29 1.06
CA ALA A 87 1.89 7.86 1.33
C ALA A 87 1.98 9.15 2.16
N ARG A 88 2.74 9.16 3.27
CA ARG A 88 2.95 10.36 4.09
C ARG A 88 3.64 11.48 3.31
N LYS A 89 4.70 11.15 2.58
CA LYS A 89 5.47 12.15 1.84
C LYS A 89 4.63 12.84 0.77
N VAL A 90 3.96 12.06 -0.10
CA VAL A 90 3.23 12.66 -1.23
C VAL A 90 2.08 13.53 -0.79
N VAL A 91 1.40 13.20 0.33
CA VAL A 91 0.32 14.05 0.87
C VAL A 91 0.84 15.28 1.60
N ASP A 92 2.06 15.25 2.15
CA ASP A 92 2.70 16.43 2.78
C ASP A 92 3.26 17.40 1.72
N ASP A 93 3.63 16.89 0.54
CA ASP A 93 4.15 17.69 -0.58
C ASP A 93 3.01 18.44 -1.34
N VAL A 94 1.74 18.23 -0.97
CA VAL A 94 0.61 18.99 -1.53
C VAL A 94 0.58 20.38 -0.89
N ASP A 95 0.67 21.42 -1.72
CA ASP A 95 0.54 22.80 -1.25
C ASP A 95 -0.95 23.10 -0.96
N ASP A 96 -1.30 23.10 0.33
CA ASP A 96 -2.65 23.41 0.81
C ASP A 96 -3.05 24.88 0.58
N SER A 97 -2.14 25.75 0.11
CA SER A 97 -2.44 27.17 -0.12
C SER A 97 -3.37 27.47 -1.30
N GLU A 98 -3.54 26.52 -2.23
CA GLU A 98 -4.49 26.66 -3.35
C GLU A 98 -5.93 26.21 -3.00
N PHE A 99 -6.14 25.57 -1.85
CA PHE A 99 -7.45 25.07 -1.45
C PHE A 99 -8.00 25.86 -0.26
N ASP A 100 -9.12 26.56 -0.49
CA ASP A 100 -9.84 27.34 0.52
C ASP A 100 -10.49 26.42 1.57
N TYR A 101 -9.69 25.92 2.52
CA TYR A 101 -10.16 25.18 3.69
C TYR A 101 -9.57 25.75 4.97
N THR A 102 -10.41 26.48 5.71
CA THR A 102 -10.14 27.09 7.02
C THR A 102 -9.92 26.09 8.18
N SER A 103 -9.74 24.78 7.92
CA SER A 103 -9.43 23.74 8.93
C SER A 103 -9.14 22.36 8.28
N SER A 104 -8.01 22.18 7.61
CA SER A 104 -7.63 20.84 7.13
C SER A 104 -6.78 20.12 8.18
N SER A 105 -7.38 19.18 8.93
CA SER A 105 -6.58 18.20 9.69
C SER A 105 -5.74 17.36 8.71
N PRO A 106 -4.48 17.04 9.04
CA PRO A 106 -3.60 16.29 8.15
C PRO A 106 -4.22 14.94 7.76
N VAL A 107 -3.92 14.46 6.54
CA VAL A 107 -4.34 13.13 6.07
C VAL A 107 -3.95 12.08 7.11
N LYS A 108 -4.92 11.29 7.56
CA LYS A 108 -4.70 10.20 8.50
C LYS A 108 -4.22 8.97 7.73
N ILE A 109 -3.08 8.41 8.14
CA ILE A 109 -2.51 7.19 7.56
C ILE A 109 -2.49 6.11 8.63
N ILE A 110 -3.08 4.96 8.35
CA ILE A 110 -3.13 3.78 9.23
C ILE A 110 -2.37 2.66 8.55
N ALA A 111 -1.26 2.24 9.14
CA ALA A 111 -0.39 1.19 8.62
C ALA A 111 -0.49 -0.07 9.49
N VAL A 112 -0.76 -1.21 8.87
CA VAL A 112 -1.04 -2.47 9.54
C VAL A 112 -0.09 -3.55 9.03
N ASP A 113 0.62 -4.21 9.94
CA ASP A 113 1.43 -5.38 9.61
C ASP A 113 1.58 -6.31 10.82
N ARG A 114 1.75 -7.61 10.57
CA ARG A 114 2.05 -8.59 11.63
C ARG A 114 3.44 -8.38 12.22
N LEU A 115 4.36 -7.85 11.43
CA LEU A 115 5.73 -7.54 11.81
C LEU A 115 5.79 -6.14 12.44
N ALA A 116 6.69 -5.99 13.41
CA ALA A 116 7.00 -4.66 13.92
C ALA A 116 7.74 -3.85 12.85
N MET A 117 7.48 -2.54 12.82
CA MET A 117 8.25 -1.58 12.03
C MET A 117 8.54 -0.34 12.86
N ASP A 118 9.63 0.36 12.54
CA ASP A 118 9.96 1.61 13.20
C ASP A 118 8.83 2.64 12.96
N PRO A 119 8.52 3.52 13.93
CA PRO A 119 7.47 4.51 13.75
C PRO A 119 7.80 5.45 12.58
N ILE A 120 6.77 5.89 11.85
CA ILE A 120 6.85 6.94 10.83
C ILE A 120 6.06 8.14 11.37
N PRO A 121 6.64 9.34 11.47
CA PRO A 121 5.90 10.53 11.91
C PRO A 121 4.62 10.74 11.09
N GLY A 122 3.50 11.03 11.76
CA GLY A 122 2.21 11.22 11.11
C GLY A 122 1.54 9.95 10.58
N VAL A 123 2.03 8.75 10.94
CA VAL A 123 1.44 7.45 10.58
C VAL A 123 1.06 6.67 11.84
N HIS A 124 -0.20 6.25 11.94
CA HIS A 124 -0.65 5.33 12.99
C HIS A 124 -0.25 3.91 12.63
N THR A 125 0.65 3.31 13.41
CA THR A 125 1.14 1.95 13.15
C THR A 125 0.43 0.95 14.07
N LEU A 126 -0.18 -0.07 13.50
CA LEU A 126 -0.81 -1.19 14.21
C LEU A 126 -0.04 -2.48 13.90
N LYS A 127 0.63 -3.04 14.91
CA LYS A 127 1.24 -4.37 14.81
C LYS A 127 0.17 -5.43 15.04
N ALA A 128 -0.43 -5.92 13.96
CA ALA A 128 -1.49 -6.92 14.00
C ALA A 128 -1.53 -7.73 12.71
N ASP A 129 -1.98 -8.97 12.78
CA ASP A 129 -2.24 -9.77 11.59
C ASP A 129 -3.55 -9.30 10.95
N PHE A 130 -3.49 -8.78 9.72
CA PHE A 130 -4.65 -8.32 8.98
C PHE A 130 -5.72 -9.41 8.82
N LEU A 131 -5.32 -10.68 8.69
CA LEU A 131 -6.27 -11.78 8.51
C LEU A 131 -6.96 -12.19 9.82
N HIS A 132 -6.54 -11.64 10.96
CA HIS A 132 -7.17 -11.92 12.25
C HIS A 132 -8.45 -11.08 12.43
N PRO A 133 -9.61 -11.68 12.79
CA PRO A 133 -10.89 -10.95 12.85
C PRO A 133 -10.91 -9.72 13.76
N GLN A 134 -10.15 -9.75 14.86
CA GLN A 134 -10.05 -8.60 15.77
C GLN A 134 -9.35 -7.39 15.15
N THR A 135 -8.43 -7.61 14.21
CA THR A 135 -7.64 -6.55 13.58
C THR A 135 -8.51 -5.62 12.77
N GLU A 136 -9.50 -6.16 12.05
CA GLU A 136 -10.48 -5.38 11.29
C GLU A 136 -11.21 -4.37 12.17
N SER A 137 -11.66 -4.80 13.36
CA SER A 137 -12.36 -3.93 14.32
C SER A 137 -11.46 -2.80 14.83
N LEU A 138 -10.17 -3.08 15.06
CA LEU A 138 -9.18 -2.09 15.48
C LEU A 138 -8.94 -1.05 14.37
N ILE A 139 -8.77 -1.49 13.12
CA ILE A 139 -8.62 -0.58 11.98
C ILE A 139 -9.87 0.28 11.83
N GLY A 140 -11.05 -0.33 11.90
CA GLY A 140 -12.33 0.40 11.82
C GLY A 140 -12.48 1.45 12.92
N ALA A 141 -12.04 1.17 14.15
CA ALA A 141 -12.03 2.15 15.24
C ALA A 141 -11.08 3.33 14.94
N LEU A 142 -9.90 3.07 14.38
CA LEU A 142 -8.93 4.11 14.00
C LEU A 142 -9.45 5.00 12.85
N ILE A 143 -10.15 4.40 11.88
CA ILE A 143 -10.84 5.13 10.79
C ILE A 143 -11.91 6.05 11.39
N ARG A 144 -12.78 5.52 12.27
CA ARG A 144 -13.88 6.27 12.89
C ARG A 144 -13.44 7.34 13.89
N GLY A 145 -12.36 7.12 14.63
CA GLY A 145 -11.75 8.11 15.54
C GLY A 145 -11.07 9.28 14.81
N SER A 146 -11.41 9.50 13.54
CA SER A 146 -11.05 10.69 12.79
C SER A 146 -11.94 11.84 13.26
N ASN A 147 -11.35 12.94 13.78
CA ASN A 147 -12.08 14.17 14.13
C ASN A 147 -12.65 14.89 12.89
N TYR A 148 -12.65 14.22 11.74
CA TYR A 148 -13.18 14.77 10.51
C TYR A 148 -14.71 14.81 10.57
N LYS A 149 -15.25 16.02 10.61
CA LYS A 149 -16.66 16.32 10.38
C LYS A 149 -16.94 16.03 8.90
N LEU A 150 -17.26 14.78 8.56
CA LEU A 150 -17.84 14.41 7.27
C LEU A 150 -19.20 15.11 7.18
N THR A 151 -19.20 16.38 6.79
CA THR A 151 -20.41 17.22 6.74
C THR A 151 -21.38 16.83 5.63
N LEU A 152 -21.06 15.80 4.83
CA LEU A 152 -21.83 15.44 3.62
C LEU A 152 -22.12 13.93 3.46
N SER A 153 -21.67 13.06 4.38
CA SER A 153 -21.93 11.61 4.25
C SER A 153 -22.80 11.12 5.42
N SER A 154 -23.92 10.48 5.09
CA SER A 154 -24.93 9.97 6.03
C SER A 154 -24.48 8.74 6.85
N GLY A 155 -23.18 8.42 6.87
CA GLY A 155 -22.63 7.17 7.38
C GLY A 155 -21.36 7.35 8.21
N PRO A 156 -20.87 6.26 8.84
CA PRO A 156 -19.63 6.32 9.62
C PRO A 156 -18.43 6.70 8.74
N PRO A 157 -17.38 7.34 9.30
CA PRO A 157 -16.16 7.61 8.55
C PRO A 157 -15.57 6.35 7.93
N LYS A 158 -15.04 6.50 6.71
CA LYS A 158 -14.45 5.46 5.87
C LYS A 158 -13.08 5.91 5.36
N ALA A 159 -12.29 4.96 4.84
CA ALA A 159 -11.05 5.22 4.11
C ALA A 159 -11.35 5.75 2.70
N ASP A 160 -10.50 6.61 2.17
CA ASP A 160 -10.58 7.08 0.78
C ASP A 160 -9.65 6.25 -0.14
N VAL A 161 -8.56 5.73 0.44
CA VAL A 161 -7.59 4.86 -0.24
C VAL A 161 -7.22 3.68 0.66
N ILE A 162 -7.28 2.48 0.10
CA ILE A 162 -6.75 1.24 0.71
C ILE A 162 -5.61 0.73 -0.17
N LEU A 163 -4.47 0.46 0.45
CA LEU A 163 -3.29 -0.09 -0.17
C LEU A 163 -3.03 -1.47 0.44
N SER A 164 -2.64 -2.45 -0.37
CA SER A 164 -2.28 -3.79 0.08
C SER A 164 -1.05 -4.30 -0.66
N ASP A 165 0.10 -4.37 0.04
CA ASP A 165 1.33 -5.06 -0.40
C ASP A 165 1.50 -6.43 0.29
N ILE A 166 0.43 -6.96 0.91
CA ILE A 166 0.41 -8.29 1.54
C ILE A 166 0.73 -9.36 0.50
N ALA A 167 1.68 -10.24 0.84
CA ALA A 167 1.96 -11.46 0.10
C ALA A 167 1.95 -12.66 1.05
N PRO A 168 1.45 -13.84 0.62
CA PRO A 168 1.55 -15.05 1.40
C PRO A 168 3.02 -15.50 1.53
N ASN A 169 3.30 -16.31 2.54
CA ASN A 169 4.58 -17.03 2.60
C ASN A 169 4.56 -18.09 1.49
N LEU A 170 5.35 -17.87 0.43
CA LEU A 170 5.42 -18.80 -0.70
C LEU A 170 6.09 -20.11 -0.28
N THR A 171 5.41 -21.22 -0.58
CA THR A 171 5.85 -22.58 -0.29
C THR A 171 6.61 -23.21 -1.45
N GLY A 172 6.45 -22.64 -2.66
CA GLY A 172 6.98 -23.20 -3.91
C GLY A 172 6.03 -24.20 -4.59
N HIS A 173 4.88 -24.51 -3.98
CA HIS A 173 3.84 -25.35 -4.59
C HIS A 173 2.79 -24.45 -5.24
N PRO A 174 2.65 -24.44 -6.59
CA PRO A 174 1.82 -23.47 -7.29
C PRO A 174 0.36 -23.43 -6.84
N ALA A 175 -0.25 -24.57 -6.55
CA ALA A 175 -1.63 -24.66 -6.10
C ALA A 175 -1.86 -24.04 -4.71
N VAL A 176 -0.97 -24.34 -3.76
CA VAL A 176 -1.04 -23.80 -2.40
C VAL A 176 -0.77 -22.30 -2.40
N ASP A 177 0.24 -21.87 -3.16
CA ASP A 177 0.62 -20.47 -3.24
C ASP A 177 -0.45 -19.61 -3.93
N SER A 178 -1.13 -20.14 -4.97
CA SER A 178 -2.21 -19.44 -5.66
C SER A 178 -3.49 -19.36 -4.81
N GLU A 179 -3.82 -20.41 -4.05
CA GLU A 179 -4.93 -20.39 -3.09
C GLU A 179 -4.68 -19.39 -1.97
N ALA A 180 -3.48 -19.39 -1.37
CA ALA A 180 -3.13 -18.43 -0.33
C ALA A 180 -3.18 -16.97 -0.84
N ASN A 181 -2.70 -16.72 -2.06
CA ASN A 181 -2.79 -15.40 -2.70
C ASN A 181 -4.25 -14.99 -2.93
N PHE A 182 -5.11 -15.93 -3.35
CA PHE A 182 -6.54 -15.67 -3.55
C PHE A 182 -7.26 -15.36 -2.24
N LEU A 183 -6.98 -16.08 -1.15
CA LEU A 183 -7.56 -15.82 0.17
C LEU A 183 -7.21 -14.42 0.69
N ILE A 184 -5.96 -13.97 0.49
CA ILE A 184 -5.55 -12.60 0.83
C ILE A 184 -6.35 -11.58 0.02
N ALA A 185 -6.48 -11.78 -1.30
CA ALA A 185 -7.25 -10.89 -2.16
C ALA A 185 -8.73 -10.81 -1.74
N GLN A 186 -9.34 -11.94 -1.37
CA GLN A 186 -10.69 -11.99 -0.85
C GLN A 186 -10.83 -11.23 0.48
N ALA A 187 -9.89 -11.42 1.41
CA ALA A 187 -9.90 -10.72 2.70
C ALA A 187 -9.76 -9.20 2.53
N VAL A 188 -8.86 -8.75 1.65
CA VAL A 188 -8.70 -7.31 1.34
C VAL A 188 -9.96 -6.75 0.69
N MET A 189 -10.58 -7.47 -0.25
CA MET A 189 -11.84 -7.03 -0.84
C MET A 189 -12.98 -6.99 0.19
N HIS A 190 -13.04 -7.96 1.11
CA HIS A 190 -14.02 -7.96 2.19
C HIS A 190 -13.89 -6.71 3.05
N PHE A 191 -12.67 -6.40 3.50
CA PHE A 191 -12.36 -5.18 4.24
C PHE A 191 -12.70 -3.92 3.44
N THR A 192 -12.32 -3.89 2.16
CA THR A 192 -12.62 -2.78 1.24
C THR A 192 -14.11 -2.50 1.15
N ARG A 193 -14.95 -3.54 1.06
CA ARG A 193 -16.41 -3.37 0.96
C ARG A 193 -17.02 -2.69 2.17
N GLN A 194 -16.43 -2.89 3.34
CA GLN A 194 -16.91 -2.31 4.58
C GLN A 194 -16.37 -0.90 4.83
N TYR A 195 -15.10 -0.66 4.49
CA TYR A 195 -14.35 0.50 4.97
C TYR A 195 -13.93 1.48 3.88
N LEU A 196 -14.12 1.19 2.58
CA LEU A 196 -13.80 2.14 1.51
C LEU A 196 -15.01 3.02 1.21
N ARG A 197 -14.77 4.33 1.14
CA ARG A 197 -15.75 5.34 0.76
C ARG A 197 -16.04 5.27 -0.73
N THR A 198 -17.31 5.39 -1.12
CA THR A 198 -17.69 5.27 -2.54
C THR A 198 -17.40 6.54 -3.32
N ALA A 199 -17.34 6.42 -4.65
CA ALA A 199 -17.19 7.54 -5.56
C ALA A 199 -18.29 8.59 -5.40
N GLU A 200 -19.53 8.18 -5.10
CA GLU A 200 -20.68 9.05 -4.84
C GLU A 200 -20.52 9.79 -3.51
N GLU A 201 -20.12 9.08 -2.44
CA GLU A 201 -19.87 9.70 -1.13
C GLU A 201 -18.75 10.76 -1.23
N ILE A 202 -17.75 10.54 -2.10
CA ILE A 202 -16.63 11.45 -2.35
C ILE A 202 -17.01 12.59 -3.31
N GLY A 203 -17.90 12.35 -4.27
CA GLY A 203 -18.20 13.28 -5.35
C GLY A 203 -17.17 13.28 -6.50
N ARG A 204 -16.30 12.26 -6.57
CA ARG A 204 -15.29 12.10 -7.62
C ARG A 204 -15.42 10.73 -8.27
N GLY A 205 -15.58 10.70 -9.60
CA GLY A 205 -15.85 9.44 -10.33
C GLY A 205 -14.74 8.38 -10.28
N ARG A 206 -13.50 8.76 -9.90
CA ARG A 206 -12.37 7.86 -9.62
C ARG A 206 -11.99 7.86 -8.12
N GLY A 207 -12.87 8.35 -7.25
CA GLY A 207 -12.74 8.30 -5.79
C GLY A 207 -13.01 6.90 -5.27
N GLY A 208 -12.54 6.60 -4.06
CA GLY A 208 -12.56 5.24 -3.54
C GLY A 208 -11.55 4.38 -4.31
N VAL A 209 -10.35 4.28 -3.76
CA VAL A 209 -9.23 3.62 -4.45
C VAL A 209 -8.75 2.42 -3.66
N LEU A 210 -8.58 1.29 -4.35
CA LEU A 210 -7.90 0.10 -3.85
C LEU A 210 -6.67 -0.19 -4.73
N VAL A 211 -5.50 -0.31 -4.11
CA VAL A 211 -4.31 -0.91 -4.75
C VAL A 211 -4.07 -2.27 -4.12
N LEU A 212 -4.24 -3.33 -4.91
CA LEU A 212 -4.14 -4.71 -4.43
C LEU A 212 -3.01 -5.46 -5.12
N LYS A 213 -1.98 -5.83 -4.37
CA LYS A 213 -0.98 -6.80 -4.83
C LYS A 213 -1.61 -8.15 -5.14
N HIS A 214 -1.13 -8.79 -6.19
CA HIS A 214 -1.41 -10.19 -6.48
C HIS A 214 -0.22 -10.85 -7.19
N PHE A 215 -0.27 -12.18 -7.27
CA PHE A 215 0.55 -12.95 -8.20
C PHE A 215 -0.30 -13.41 -9.40
N ALA A 216 0.26 -13.34 -10.60
CA ALA A 216 -0.41 -13.73 -11.84
C ALA A 216 -0.84 -15.20 -11.79
N HIS A 217 -2.13 -15.44 -11.93
CA HIS A 217 -2.74 -16.76 -11.93
C HIS A 217 -4.15 -16.67 -12.54
N PRO A 218 -4.65 -17.67 -13.28
CA PRO A 218 -6.00 -17.63 -13.87
C PRO A 218 -7.11 -17.31 -12.85
N THR A 219 -7.00 -17.82 -11.62
CA THR A 219 -7.93 -17.50 -10.53
C THR A 219 -7.97 -16.01 -10.21
N MET A 220 -6.83 -15.30 -10.28
CA MET A 220 -6.77 -13.86 -10.04
C MET A 220 -7.36 -13.06 -11.20
N ASP A 221 -7.24 -13.55 -12.43
CA ASP A 221 -7.89 -12.93 -13.59
C ASP A 221 -9.42 -13.06 -13.50
N THR A 222 -9.90 -14.22 -13.06
CA THR A 222 -11.33 -14.43 -12.75
C THR A 222 -11.77 -13.56 -11.59
N PHE A 223 -11.00 -13.46 -10.51
CA PHE A 223 -11.30 -12.55 -9.40
C PHE A 223 -11.41 -11.09 -9.85
N ARG A 224 -10.50 -10.63 -10.71
CA ARG A 224 -10.53 -9.28 -11.28
C ARG A 224 -11.84 -9.03 -12.02
N ARG A 225 -12.20 -9.92 -12.96
CA ARG A 225 -13.42 -9.79 -13.78
C ARG A 225 -14.70 -9.92 -12.98
N ASP A 226 -14.78 -10.96 -12.16
CA ASP A 226 -16.05 -11.36 -11.54
C ASP A 226 -16.26 -10.67 -10.19
N VAL A 227 -15.25 -10.02 -9.62
CA VAL A 227 -15.37 -9.29 -8.35
C VAL A 227 -14.99 -7.84 -8.55
N LEU A 228 -13.73 -7.54 -8.85
CA LEU A 228 -13.23 -6.15 -8.85
C LEU A 228 -13.97 -5.27 -9.88
N GLU A 229 -14.13 -5.72 -11.12
CA GLU A 229 -14.81 -4.96 -12.19
C GLU A 229 -16.31 -4.75 -11.93
N ARG A 230 -16.92 -5.49 -10.98
CA ARG A 230 -18.31 -5.26 -10.57
C ARG A 230 -18.45 -4.19 -9.49
N TYR A 231 -17.40 -3.94 -8.72
CA TYR A 231 -17.41 -2.98 -7.60
C TYR A 231 -16.67 -1.68 -7.93
N PHE A 232 -15.86 -1.65 -8.99
CA PHE A 232 -15.09 -0.46 -9.34
C PHE A 232 -15.32 -0.08 -10.80
N ARG A 233 -15.45 1.21 -11.06
CA ARG A 233 -15.64 1.76 -12.41
C ARG A 233 -14.42 1.55 -13.32
N ASP A 234 -13.23 1.40 -12.74
CA ASP A 234 -11.97 1.26 -13.47
C ASP A 234 -11.00 0.35 -12.72
N VAL A 235 -10.64 -0.78 -13.33
CA VAL A 235 -9.74 -1.80 -12.75
C VAL A 235 -8.57 -2.06 -13.70
N ILE A 236 -7.39 -1.60 -13.31
CA ILE A 236 -6.18 -1.64 -14.13
C ILE A 236 -5.19 -2.64 -13.53
N TYR A 237 -4.73 -3.59 -14.34
CA TYR A 237 -3.53 -4.36 -14.03
C TYR A 237 -2.28 -3.54 -14.33
N THR A 238 -1.36 -3.47 -13.37
CA THR A 238 -0.07 -2.81 -13.53
C THR A 238 1.05 -3.62 -12.91
N LYS A 239 2.18 -3.71 -13.62
CA LYS A 239 3.43 -4.30 -13.12
C LYS A 239 4.50 -3.20 -13.07
N PRO A 240 4.77 -2.62 -11.89
CA PRO A 240 5.79 -1.58 -11.74
C PRO A 240 7.16 -2.08 -12.19
N LYS A 241 7.98 -1.21 -12.78
CA LYS A 241 9.36 -1.52 -13.20
C LYS A 241 10.23 -1.94 -12.02
N ALA A 242 9.93 -1.43 -10.82
CA ALA A 242 10.57 -1.85 -9.57
C ALA A 242 10.20 -3.29 -9.11
N SER A 243 9.30 -3.97 -9.83
CA SER A 243 9.01 -5.39 -9.64
C SER A 243 10.01 -6.23 -10.44
N ARG A 244 10.46 -7.34 -9.87
CA ARG A 244 11.39 -8.24 -10.55
C ARG A 244 10.76 -8.84 -11.79
N GLN A 245 11.50 -8.92 -12.90
CA GLN A 245 10.96 -9.44 -14.16
C GLN A 245 10.53 -10.91 -14.00
N GLU A 246 11.32 -11.71 -13.28
CA GLU A 246 11.04 -13.12 -13.03
C GLU A 246 9.89 -13.38 -12.04
N SER A 247 9.43 -12.36 -11.31
CA SER A 247 8.32 -12.51 -10.38
C SER A 247 6.99 -12.40 -11.12
N GLY A 248 6.04 -13.28 -10.82
CA GLY A 248 4.64 -13.14 -11.23
C GLY A 248 3.89 -12.00 -10.52
N GLU A 249 4.56 -11.17 -9.71
CA GLU A 249 3.96 -10.06 -8.97
C GLU A 249 3.38 -8.99 -9.91
N GLY A 250 2.16 -8.55 -9.61
CA GLY A 250 1.50 -7.39 -10.19
C GLY A 250 0.54 -6.74 -9.18
N TYR A 251 -0.10 -5.65 -9.62
CA TYR A 251 -1.07 -4.91 -8.80
C TYR A 251 -2.33 -4.63 -9.61
N PHE A 252 -3.48 -4.78 -8.98
CA PHE A 252 -4.73 -4.21 -9.45
C PHE A 252 -4.92 -2.84 -8.82
N LEU A 253 -4.95 -1.80 -9.64
CA LEU A 253 -5.41 -0.47 -9.27
C LEU A 253 -6.90 -0.38 -9.59
N CYS A 254 -7.74 -0.32 -8.56
CA CYS A 254 -9.18 -0.23 -8.67
C CYS A 254 -9.62 1.18 -8.24
N ARG A 255 -10.41 1.86 -9.06
CA ARG A 255 -10.83 3.25 -8.84
C ARG A 255 -12.32 3.40 -9.09
N GLY A 256 -12.96 4.30 -8.36
CA GLY A 256 -14.39 4.53 -8.49
C GLY A 256 -15.18 3.40 -7.84
N TYR A 257 -14.95 3.16 -6.54
CA TYR A 257 -15.72 2.19 -5.74
C TYR A 257 -17.20 2.58 -5.64
#